data_AF-A0A960R564-F1
#
_entry.id   AF-A0A960R564-F1
#
_cell.length_a   1.000
_cell.length_b   1.000
_cell.length_c   1.000
_cell.angle_alpha   90.00
_cell.angle_beta   90.00
_cell.angle_gamma   90.00
#
_symmetry.space_group_name_H-M   'P 1'
#
loop_
_entity.id
_entity.type
_entity.pdbx_description
1 polymer ?
#
loop_
_entity_poly.entity_id
_entity_poly.type
_entity_poly.pdbx_seq_one_letter_code
_entity_poly.pdbx_strand_id
1 'polypeptide(L)'
;NEAFVHQGVAVLAKNEASQTSGFHLGTKALNLGDSGETIGVVADGSSSAEAVVFDGGAKVCLPKLGFCRDLFALEPVKADLNREKLFDIPYNPNVFARAWQANAGIERNTGAMKVAMPGESAKAGEGERGVRLSVEKLRFTANEDIEVDTLEPGQFKEVAAGGGSKMAPAGRQFRSYLLQWDSEKGILTKDGEPVEASVTFDHEIVGVIYSPERLAESDELVGVSAAAVTERVSKMIANGNVEGDQILLSDDRRTVNLKLNGRGGAERL
;
A
#
# COMPACT_ATOMS: atom_id res chain seq x y z
N ASN A 1 1.13 24.06 -7.42
CA ASN A 1 0.65 22.68 -7.26
C ASN A 1 -0.79 22.57 -7.72
N GLU A 2 -1.01 22.59 -9.04
CA GLU A 2 -2.33 22.42 -9.61
C GLU A 2 -2.25 21.31 -10.66
N ALA A 3 -3.12 20.33 -10.55
CA ALA A 3 -3.24 19.22 -11.49
C ALA A 3 -4.68 19.18 -12.01
N PHE A 4 -4.85 18.78 -13.27
CA PHE A 4 -6.17 18.67 -13.87
C PHE A 4 -6.35 17.31 -14.54
N VAL A 5 -7.38 16.57 -14.13
CA VAL A 5 -7.75 15.29 -14.75
C VAL A 5 -8.83 15.58 -15.79
N HIS A 6 -8.44 15.55 -17.06
CA HIS A 6 -9.39 15.74 -18.15
C HIS A 6 -10.34 14.54 -18.25
N GLN A 7 -9.81 13.33 -18.28
CA GLN A 7 -10.56 12.08 -18.40
C GLN A 7 -9.72 10.93 -17.84
N GLY A 8 -10.37 9.91 -17.30
CA GLY A 8 -9.73 8.68 -16.81
C GLY A 8 -9.66 8.62 -15.29
N VAL A 9 -8.73 7.82 -14.78
CA VAL A 9 -8.54 7.56 -13.36
C VAL A 9 -7.18 8.07 -12.91
N ALA A 10 -7.13 8.80 -11.81
CA ALA A 10 -5.89 9.27 -11.21
C ALA A 10 -5.91 9.00 -9.70
N VAL A 11 -4.74 8.68 -9.15
CA VAL A 11 -4.48 8.69 -7.71
C VAL A 11 -3.31 9.63 -7.49
N LEU A 12 -3.48 10.58 -6.58
CA LEU A 12 -2.47 11.55 -6.22
C LEU A 12 -2.19 11.45 -4.74
N ALA A 13 -0.91 11.42 -4.38
CA ALA A 13 -0.46 11.55 -3.00
C ALA A 13 0.36 12.83 -2.83
N LYS A 14 0.23 13.49 -1.68
CA LYS A 14 0.99 14.70 -1.33
C LYS A 14 2.48 14.36 -1.18
N ASN A 15 3.35 15.29 -1.59
CA ASN A 15 4.78 15.19 -1.31
C ASN A 15 5.08 15.93 0.00
N GLU A 16 5.65 15.23 0.99
CA GLU A 16 6.00 15.82 2.30
C GLU A 16 7.04 16.94 2.21
N ALA A 17 7.87 16.95 1.16
CA ALA A 17 8.85 18.00 0.93
C ALA A 17 8.23 19.40 0.73
N SER A 18 6.94 19.47 0.37
CA SER A 18 6.18 20.72 0.29
C SER A 18 5.25 20.87 1.50
N GLN A 19 5.82 21.22 2.65
CA GLN A 19 5.04 21.47 3.88
C GLN A 19 4.13 22.71 3.81
N THR A 20 4.22 23.53 2.75
CA THR A 20 3.64 24.89 2.72
C THR A 20 2.53 25.13 1.70
N SER A 21 2.13 24.15 0.89
CA SER A 21 0.98 24.33 -0.01
C SER A 21 0.25 23.01 -0.26
N GLY A 22 -1.04 22.95 0.06
CA GLY A 22 -1.92 21.89 -0.43
C GLY A 22 -1.85 21.79 -1.96
N PHE A 23 -2.26 20.65 -2.53
CA PHE A 23 -2.37 20.52 -3.98
C PHE A 23 -3.81 20.73 -4.42
N HIS A 24 -4.02 21.48 -5.49
CA HIS A 24 -5.32 21.63 -6.11
C HIS A 24 -5.46 20.60 -7.21
N LEU A 25 -6.57 19.86 -7.21
CA LEU A 25 -6.89 18.88 -8.22
C LEU A 25 -8.24 19.23 -8.86
N GLY A 26 -8.19 19.64 -10.12
CA GLY A 26 -9.36 19.98 -10.91
C GLY A 26 -9.81 18.84 -11.81
N THR A 27 -11.10 18.79 -12.05
CA THR A 27 -11.72 18.16 -13.21
C THR A 27 -12.71 19.16 -13.80
N LYS A 28 -13.39 18.81 -14.89
CA LYS A 28 -14.49 19.65 -15.37
C LYS A 28 -15.63 19.76 -14.34
N ALA A 29 -15.89 18.70 -13.58
CA ALA A 29 -17.07 18.58 -12.73
C ALA A 29 -16.84 18.93 -11.24
N LEU A 30 -15.62 18.76 -10.74
CA LEU A 30 -15.24 19.03 -9.36
C LEU A 30 -13.85 19.65 -9.25
N ASN A 31 -13.66 20.46 -8.22
CA ASN A 31 -12.35 20.90 -7.74
C ASN A 31 -12.11 20.35 -6.34
N LEU A 32 -10.91 19.88 -6.09
CA LEU A 32 -10.43 19.44 -4.78
C LEU A 32 -9.31 20.39 -4.34
N GLY A 33 -9.45 20.94 -3.14
CA GLY A 33 -8.47 21.81 -2.50
C GLY A 33 -8.21 21.37 -1.06
N ASP A 34 -7.13 21.87 -0.46
CA ASP A 34 -6.66 21.43 0.87
C ASP A 34 -6.70 19.91 1.00
N SER A 35 -6.17 19.26 -0.04
CA SER A 35 -6.32 17.85 -0.30
C SER A 35 -5.57 17.00 0.73
N GLY A 36 -6.23 15.91 1.10
CA GLY A 36 -5.69 14.89 1.99
C GLY A 36 -4.40 14.29 1.47
N GLU A 37 -3.78 13.45 2.29
CA GLU A 37 -2.49 12.87 1.97
C GLU A 37 -2.54 12.04 0.68
N THR A 38 -3.68 11.38 0.41
CA THR A 38 -3.89 10.62 -0.83
C THR A 38 -5.34 10.72 -1.31
N ILE A 39 -5.56 11.01 -2.60
CA ILE A 39 -6.88 11.18 -3.23
C ILE A 39 -6.96 10.39 -4.53
N GLY A 40 -8.10 9.74 -4.78
CA GLY A 40 -8.49 9.16 -6.06
C GLY A 40 -9.54 10.01 -6.78
N VAL A 41 -9.39 10.18 -8.10
CA VAL A 41 -10.39 10.83 -8.98
C VAL A 41 -10.67 9.98 -10.21
N VAL A 42 -11.95 9.87 -10.56
CA VAL A 42 -12.42 9.34 -11.84
C VAL A 42 -13.13 10.47 -12.57
N ALA A 43 -12.65 10.84 -13.76
CA ALA A 43 -13.25 11.90 -14.58
C ALA A 43 -13.77 11.32 -15.89
N ASP A 44 -15.01 11.67 -16.27
CA ASP A 44 -15.62 11.17 -17.50
C ASP A 44 -15.28 12.00 -18.76
N GLY A 45 -14.60 13.13 -18.63
CA GLY A 45 -14.29 14.04 -19.74
C GLY A 45 -15.27 15.18 -19.96
N SER A 46 -16.39 15.21 -19.24
CA SER A 46 -17.54 16.05 -19.57
C SER A 46 -18.20 16.66 -18.33
N SER A 47 -19.10 15.92 -17.67
CA SER A 47 -20.10 16.45 -16.75
C SER A 47 -20.16 15.72 -15.42
N SER A 48 -19.49 14.57 -15.29
CA SER A 48 -19.38 13.87 -14.02
C SER A 48 -17.93 13.54 -13.65
N ALA A 49 -17.69 13.54 -12.35
CA ALA A 49 -16.47 13.05 -11.76
C ALA A 49 -16.76 12.45 -10.40
N GLU A 50 -16.00 11.42 -10.04
CA GLU A 50 -16.02 10.80 -8.73
C GLU A 50 -14.70 11.08 -8.04
N ALA A 51 -14.74 11.35 -6.74
CA ALA A 51 -13.56 11.61 -5.93
C ALA A 51 -13.67 10.86 -4.61
N VAL A 52 -12.53 10.38 -4.10
CA VAL A 52 -12.43 9.76 -2.78
C VAL A 52 -11.11 10.16 -2.13
N VAL A 53 -11.14 10.45 -0.84
CA VAL A 53 -9.92 10.60 -0.04
C VAL A 53 -9.55 9.24 0.50
N PHE A 54 -8.34 8.77 0.27
CA PHE A 54 -7.87 7.50 0.84
C PHE A 54 -7.26 7.70 2.22
N ASP A 55 -6.64 8.86 2.45
CA ASP A 55 -6.04 9.23 3.72
C ASP A 55 -6.07 10.74 3.94
N GLY A 56 -6.27 11.16 5.18
CA GLY A 56 -6.53 12.54 5.58
C GLY A 56 -7.95 13.02 5.27
N GLY A 57 -8.07 14.29 4.85
CA GLY A 57 -9.34 14.91 4.45
C GLY A 57 -9.12 15.94 3.36
N ALA A 58 -10.15 16.24 2.57
CA ALA A 58 -10.08 17.20 1.48
C ALA A 58 -11.33 18.08 1.41
N LYS A 59 -11.22 19.26 0.82
CA LYS A 59 -12.40 20.05 0.45
C LYS A 59 -12.76 19.79 -1.00
N VAL A 60 -14.00 19.38 -1.26
CA VAL A 60 -14.53 19.17 -2.62
C VAL A 60 -15.55 20.25 -2.96
N CYS A 61 -15.42 20.83 -4.14
CA CYS A 61 -16.25 21.94 -4.61
C CYS A 61 -16.80 21.68 -6.01
N LEU A 62 -18.02 22.13 -6.27
CA LEU A 62 -18.56 22.28 -7.63
C LEU A 62 -18.05 23.60 -8.22
N PRO A 63 -17.20 23.59 -9.27
CA PRO A 63 -16.45 24.78 -9.69
C PRO A 63 -17.32 25.97 -10.08
N LYS A 64 -18.47 25.70 -10.73
CA LYS A 64 -19.38 26.74 -11.24
C LYS A 64 -20.33 27.31 -10.20
N LEU A 65 -20.59 26.57 -9.12
CA LEU A 65 -21.59 26.92 -8.11
C LEU A 65 -20.96 27.41 -6.81
N GLY A 66 -19.66 27.15 -6.61
CA GLY A 66 -18.97 27.48 -5.36
C GLY A 66 -19.45 26.67 -4.15
N PHE A 67 -20.37 25.72 -4.33
CA PHE A 67 -20.79 24.81 -3.28
C PHE A 67 -19.65 23.85 -2.96
N CYS A 68 -19.19 23.88 -1.71
CA CYS A 68 -18.12 23.05 -1.21
C CYS A 68 -18.56 22.28 0.04
N ARG A 69 -17.94 21.13 0.27
CA ARG A 69 -18.01 20.40 1.54
C ARG A 69 -16.68 19.73 1.83
N ASP A 70 -16.47 19.39 3.09
CA ASP A 70 -15.35 18.55 3.49
C ASP A 70 -15.64 17.09 3.14
N LEU A 71 -14.59 16.35 2.85
CA LEU A 71 -14.58 14.95 2.47
C LEU A 71 -13.57 14.22 3.37
N PHE A 72 -14.04 13.21 4.08
CA PHE A 72 -13.19 12.42 4.97
C PHE A 72 -12.68 11.15 4.28
N ALA A 73 -11.69 10.50 4.89
CA ALA A 73 -11.13 9.26 4.38
C ALA A 73 -12.21 8.21 4.13
N LEU A 74 -12.11 7.54 2.97
CA LEU A 74 -12.99 6.48 2.47
C LEU A 74 -14.44 6.91 2.22
N GLU A 75 -14.72 8.21 2.20
CA GLU A 75 -16.03 8.77 1.83
C GLU A 75 -15.98 9.27 0.39
N PRO A 76 -16.43 8.51 -0.61
CA PRO A 76 -16.44 8.97 -1.98
C PRO A 76 -17.64 9.90 -2.26
N VAL A 77 -17.44 10.80 -3.21
CA VAL A 77 -18.48 11.69 -3.73
C VAL A 77 -18.52 11.60 -5.24
N LYS A 78 -19.71 11.80 -5.82
CA LYS A 78 -19.92 12.04 -7.23
C LYS A 78 -20.40 13.46 -7.46
N ALA A 79 -19.70 14.19 -8.31
CA ALA A 79 -20.19 15.43 -8.89
C ALA A 79 -20.95 15.13 -10.20
N ASP A 80 -22.12 15.72 -10.36
CA ASP A 80 -22.88 15.74 -11.60
C ASP A 80 -23.26 17.19 -11.93
N LEU A 81 -22.62 17.76 -12.95
CA LEU A 81 -22.86 19.12 -13.39
C LEU A 81 -24.24 19.33 -14.01
N ASN A 82 -24.87 18.29 -14.57
CA ASN A 82 -26.20 18.43 -15.16
C ASN A 82 -27.27 18.60 -14.07
N ARG A 83 -27.01 18.02 -12.90
CA ARG A 83 -27.87 18.13 -11.71
C ARG A 83 -27.38 19.16 -10.71
N GLU A 84 -26.24 19.79 -10.98
CA GLU A 84 -25.64 20.82 -10.14
C GLU A 84 -25.46 20.37 -8.67
N LYS A 85 -25.10 19.10 -8.48
CA LYS A 85 -25.14 18.46 -7.16
C LYS A 85 -23.97 17.49 -6.92
N LEU A 86 -23.58 17.41 -5.65
CA LEU A 86 -22.72 16.38 -5.09
C LEU A 86 -23.57 15.26 -4.46
N PHE A 87 -23.24 14.01 -4.78
CA PHE A 87 -23.90 12.82 -4.25
C PHE A 87 -22.91 11.97 -3.47
N ASP A 88 -23.31 11.51 -2.29
CA ASP A 88 -22.61 10.41 -1.62
C ASP A 88 -22.83 9.13 -2.42
N ILE A 89 -21.76 8.39 -2.65
CA ILE A 89 -21.80 7.10 -3.34
C ILE A 89 -21.17 6.02 -2.47
N PRO A 90 -21.42 4.72 -2.72
CA PRO A 90 -20.72 3.66 -2.01
C PRO A 90 -19.23 3.65 -2.32
N TYR A 91 -18.40 3.34 -1.33
CA TYR A 91 -16.96 3.15 -1.51
C TYR A 91 -16.68 1.94 -2.42
N ASN A 92 -16.01 2.21 -3.55
CA ASN A 92 -15.55 1.19 -4.49
C ASN A 92 -14.12 1.49 -4.92
N PRO A 93 -13.10 0.97 -4.22
CA PRO A 93 -11.71 1.27 -4.53
C PRO A 93 -11.23 0.63 -5.84
N ASN A 94 -11.88 -0.44 -6.31
CA ASN A 94 -11.39 -1.24 -7.43
C ASN A 94 -11.18 -0.46 -8.72
N VAL A 95 -11.95 0.63 -8.92
CA VAL A 95 -11.78 1.53 -10.07
C VAL A 95 -10.40 2.20 -10.08
N PHE A 96 -9.76 2.34 -8.92
CA PHE A 96 -8.45 2.94 -8.73
C PHE A 96 -7.30 1.93 -8.73
N ALA A 97 -7.54 0.62 -8.83
CA ALA A 97 -6.54 -0.41 -8.56
C ALA A 97 -5.20 -0.21 -9.32
N ARG A 98 -5.26 0.06 -10.63
CA ARG A 98 -4.05 0.29 -11.43
C ARG A 98 -3.31 1.58 -11.06
N ALA A 99 -4.06 2.66 -10.83
CA ALA A 99 -3.49 3.95 -10.45
C ALA A 99 -2.91 3.89 -9.02
N TRP A 100 -3.53 3.12 -8.13
CA TRP A 100 -3.03 2.82 -6.80
C TRP A 100 -1.71 2.08 -6.84
N GLN A 101 -1.62 0.98 -7.60
CA GLN A 101 -0.37 0.24 -7.78
C GLN A 101 0.76 1.12 -8.31
N ALA A 102 0.48 1.94 -9.34
CA ALA A 102 1.47 2.86 -9.88
C ALA A 102 1.92 3.90 -8.83
N ASN A 103 0.99 4.49 -8.06
CA ASN A 103 1.33 5.45 -7.01
C ASN A 103 2.11 4.81 -5.85
N ALA A 104 1.80 3.54 -5.56
CA ALA A 104 2.53 2.69 -4.61
C ALA A 104 3.86 2.17 -5.16
N GLY A 105 4.29 2.57 -6.37
CA GLY A 105 5.57 2.15 -6.92
C GLY A 105 5.65 0.68 -7.32
N ILE A 106 4.52 0.04 -7.63
CA ILE A 106 4.46 -1.35 -8.09
C ILE A 106 4.37 -1.34 -9.62
N GLU A 107 5.43 -1.80 -10.28
CA GLU A 107 5.47 -1.91 -11.74
C GLU A 107 4.76 -3.16 -12.24
N ARG A 108 4.92 -4.27 -11.51
CA ARG A 108 4.36 -5.55 -11.89
C ARG A 108 4.11 -6.42 -10.67
N ASN A 109 2.99 -7.13 -10.66
CA ASN A 109 2.74 -8.23 -9.73
C ASN A 109 2.19 -9.43 -10.51
N THR A 110 2.62 -10.64 -10.16
CA THR A 110 2.21 -11.88 -10.83
C THR A 110 1.98 -13.00 -9.82
N GLY A 111 1.35 -14.09 -10.29
CA GLY A 111 1.03 -15.23 -9.44
C GLY A 111 -0.09 -14.89 -8.45
N ALA A 112 -0.02 -15.47 -7.25
CA ALA A 112 -1.05 -15.29 -6.23
C ALA A 112 -0.90 -13.98 -5.42
N MET A 113 -0.33 -12.92 -6.01
CA MET A 113 -0.10 -11.62 -5.36
C MET A 113 -1.31 -10.69 -5.52
N LYS A 114 -1.92 -10.27 -4.39
CA LYS A 114 -2.97 -9.24 -4.33
C LYS A 114 -2.44 -8.00 -3.63
N VAL A 115 -2.48 -6.86 -4.30
CA VAL A 115 -2.20 -5.55 -3.67
C VAL A 115 -3.47 -5.09 -2.96
N ALA A 116 -3.37 -4.82 -1.66
CA ALA A 116 -4.50 -4.33 -0.87
C ALA A 116 -4.85 -2.90 -1.26
N MET A 117 -6.15 -2.63 -1.41
CA MET A 117 -6.64 -1.28 -1.61
C MET A 117 -6.76 -0.53 -0.28
N PRO A 118 -6.70 0.81 -0.27
CA PRO A 118 -6.94 1.60 0.94
C PRO A 118 -8.30 1.26 1.57
N GLY A 119 -8.34 1.19 2.89
CA GLY A 119 -9.55 0.83 3.64
C GLY A 119 -9.90 -0.67 3.62
N GLU A 120 -9.19 -1.51 2.87
CA GLU A 120 -9.22 -2.96 3.14
C GLU A 120 -8.58 -3.23 4.50
N SER A 121 -9.15 -4.16 5.27
CA SER A 121 -8.58 -4.53 6.56
C SER A 121 -7.15 -5.05 6.36
N ALA A 122 -6.22 -4.73 7.25
CA ALA A 122 -4.86 -5.28 7.22
C ALA A 122 -4.79 -6.80 7.52
N LYS A 123 -5.94 -7.47 7.65
CA LYS A 123 -6.02 -8.92 7.81
C LYS A 123 -6.31 -9.53 6.46
N ALA A 124 -5.45 -10.46 6.01
CA ALA A 124 -5.84 -11.40 4.95
C ALA A 124 -7.26 -11.90 5.28
N GLY A 125 -8.20 -11.64 4.39
CA GLY A 125 -9.62 -11.91 4.66
C GLY A 125 -9.80 -13.42 4.83
N GLU A 126 -10.75 -13.83 5.68
CA GLU A 126 -11.12 -15.25 5.79
C GLU A 126 -11.42 -15.81 4.38
N GLY A 127 -10.58 -16.73 3.90
CA GLY A 127 -10.73 -17.36 2.59
C GLY A 127 -9.93 -16.74 1.44
N GLU A 128 -9.11 -15.72 1.67
CA GLU A 128 -8.13 -15.28 0.68
C GLU A 128 -7.03 -16.33 0.49
N ARG A 129 -6.81 -16.72 -0.77
CA ARG A 129 -5.75 -17.64 -1.16
C ARG A 129 -4.65 -16.83 -1.85
N GLY A 130 -3.42 -16.89 -1.32
CA GLY A 130 -2.27 -16.21 -1.90
C GLY A 130 -1.58 -15.26 -0.92
N VAL A 131 -0.77 -14.36 -1.50
CA VAL A 131 -0.01 -13.35 -0.77
C VAL A 131 -0.68 -12.01 -0.95
N ARG A 132 -0.88 -11.31 0.16
CA ARG A 132 -1.35 -9.93 0.18
C ARG A 132 -0.17 -8.98 0.40
N LEU A 133 -0.10 -7.93 -0.42
CA LEU A 133 0.80 -6.81 -0.23
C LEU A 133 0.01 -5.59 0.22
N SER A 134 0.21 -5.18 1.46
CA SER A 134 -0.36 -3.97 2.04
C SER A 134 0.65 -2.84 1.95
N VAL A 135 0.25 -1.70 1.41
CA VAL A 135 1.08 -0.49 1.43
C VAL A 135 0.91 0.16 2.79
N GLU A 136 1.97 0.24 3.58
CA GLU A 136 1.90 0.79 4.94
C GLU A 136 2.18 2.29 4.94
N LYS A 137 3.31 2.71 4.37
CA LYS A 137 3.59 4.13 4.14
C LYS A 137 3.90 4.34 2.67
N LEU A 138 3.05 5.13 2.00
CA LEU A 138 3.27 5.52 0.61
C LEU A 138 4.53 6.38 0.46
N ARG A 139 4.87 7.16 1.50
CA ARG A 139 6.05 8.02 1.60
C ARG A 139 6.36 8.25 3.08
N PHE A 140 7.63 8.14 3.46
CA PHE A 140 8.11 8.63 4.76
C PHE A 140 9.60 8.96 4.67
N THR A 141 10.09 9.81 5.58
CA THR A 141 11.52 10.07 5.76
C THR A 141 11.92 9.55 7.12
N ALA A 142 12.86 8.61 7.18
CA ALA A 142 13.45 8.20 8.45
C ALA A 142 14.53 9.20 8.86
N ASN A 143 14.52 9.61 10.13
CA ASN A 143 15.52 10.52 10.70
C ASN A 143 16.67 9.77 11.39
N GLU A 144 16.50 8.46 11.56
CA GLU A 144 17.44 7.56 12.19
C GLU A 144 17.62 6.30 11.34
N ASP A 145 18.68 5.55 11.63
CA ASP A 145 18.94 4.26 10.99
C ASP A 145 17.79 3.30 11.27
N ILE A 146 17.32 2.62 10.23
CA ILE A 146 16.29 1.57 10.37
C ILE A 146 17.01 0.23 10.52
N GLU A 147 16.69 -0.52 11.58
CA GLU A 147 17.17 -1.88 11.71
C GLU A 147 16.38 -2.82 10.80
N VAL A 148 17.09 -3.57 9.97
CA VAL A 148 16.53 -4.54 9.01
C VAL A 148 17.25 -5.87 9.14
N ASP A 149 16.61 -6.96 8.72
CA ASP A 149 17.23 -8.29 8.75
C ASP A 149 18.32 -8.42 7.68
N THR A 150 18.08 -7.86 6.49
CA THR A 150 19.04 -7.93 5.38
C THR A 150 18.97 -6.73 4.45
N LEU A 151 20.13 -6.38 3.92
CA LEU A 151 20.32 -5.42 2.83
C LEU A 151 20.74 -6.11 1.53
N GLU A 152 21.05 -7.40 1.56
CA GLU A 152 21.64 -8.12 0.44
C GLU A 152 20.57 -8.82 -0.40
N PRO A 153 20.75 -8.88 -1.74
CA PRO A 153 19.92 -9.72 -2.58
C PRO A 153 20.16 -11.20 -2.30
N GLY A 154 19.30 -12.05 -2.86
CA GLY A 154 19.39 -13.50 -2.73
C GLY A 154 18.26 -14.11 -1.90
N GLN A 155 18.45 -15.38 -1.53
CA GLN A 155 17.42 -16.17 -0.87
C GLN A 155 17.50 -16.02 0.65
N PHE A 156 16.38 -15.67 1.26
CA PHE A 156 16.23 -15.64 2.72
C PHE A 156 15.78 -17.02 3.17
N LYS A 157 16.55 -17.65 4.07
CA LYS A 157 16.27 -19.00 4.57
C LYS A 157 16.13 -19.09 6.08
N GLU A 158 16.67 -18.14 6.84
CA GLU A 158 16.59 -18.13 8.30
C GLU A 158 17.02 -16.77 8.86
N VAL A 159 16.49 -16.41 10.03
CA VAL A 159 17.01 -15.29 10.83
C VAL A 159 18.30 -15.78 11.47
N ALA A 160 19.46 -15.29 11.01
CA ALA A 160 20.70 -15.53 11.75
C ALA A 160 20.57 -14.83 13.11
N ALA A 161 20.65 -15.59 14.21
CA ALA A 161 20.55 -15.04 15.55
C ALA A 161 21.55 -13.87 15.74
N GLY A 162 21.03 -12.66 15.99
CA GLY A 162 21.84 -11.44 16.20
C GLY A 162 22.35 -10.74 14.93
N GLY A 163 21.98 -11.19 13.73
CA GLY A 163 22.36 -10.56 12.47
C GLY A 163 21.34 -9.50 12.04
N GLY A 164 21.53 -8.25 12.46
CA GLY A 164 20.78 -7.10 11.96
C GLY A 164 21.69 -6.18 11.17
N SER A 165 21.15 -5.55 10.14
CA SER A 165 21.82 -4.50 9.39
C SER A 165 21.15 -3.16 9.67
N LYS A 166 21.93 -2.08 9.65
CA LYS A 166 21.41 -0.72 9.74
C LYS A 166 21.27 -0.13 8.36
N MET A 167 20.04 0.16 7.96
CA MET A 167 19.75 0.91 6.75
C MET A 167 19.79 2.40 7.07
N ALA A 168 20.84 3.07 6.58
CA ALA A 168 20.98 4.51 6.79
C ALA A 168 19.93 5.28 5.94
N PRO A 169 19.17 6.21 6.53
CA PRO A 169 18.13 6.93 5.80
C PRO A 169 18.71 7.87 4.73
N ALA A 170 19.91 8.41 4.96
CA ALA A 170 20.61 9.32 4.06
C ALA A 170 19.75 10.49 3.51
N GLY A 171 18.74 10.94 4.26
CA GLY A 171 17.79 11.97 3.82
C GLY A 171 16.90 11.56 2.64
N ARG A 172 16.81 10.26 2.35
CA ARG A 172 15.97 9.70 1.28
C ARG A 172 14.53 9.54 1.76
N GLN A 173 13.60 9.60 0.82
CA GLN A 173 12.22 9.17 1.05
C GLN A 173 12.09 7.68 0.77
N PHE A 174 11.31 7.01 1.59
CA PHE A 174 11.06 5.57 1.53
C PHE A 174 9.56 5.29 1.37
N ARG A 175 9.28 4.07 0.91
CA ARG A 175 7.96 3.44 0.97
C ARG A 175 8.12 2.16 1.77
N SER A 176 7.08 1.76 2.48
CA SER A 176 7.07 0.49 3.23
C SER A 176 5.86 -0.34 2.87
N TYR A 177 6.07 -1.65 2.83
CA TYR A 177 5.07 -2.62 2.45
C TYR A 177 5.07 -3.80 3.41
N LEU A 178 3.88 -4.31 3.72
CA LEU A 178 3.71 -5.53 4.50
C LEU A 178 3.19 -6.65 3.60
N LEU A 179 3.94 -7.74 3.53
CA LEU A 179 3.56 -8.99 2.89
C LEU A 179 2.93 -9.95 3.92
N GLN A 180 1.73 -10.43 3.63
CA GLN A 180 0.97 -11.29 4.53
C GLN A 180 0.33 -12.44 3.78
N TRP A 181 0.17 -13.58 4.45
CA TRP A 181 -0.57 -14.72 3.93
C TRP A 181 -1.28 -15.48 5.06
N ASP A 182 -2.39 -16.13 4.74
CA ASP A 182 -3.17 -16.88 5.74
C ASP A 182 -2.60 -18.30 5.95
N SER A 183 -2.14 -18.56 7.16
CA SER A 183 -1.57 -19.83 7.59
C SER A 183 -2.60 -20.91 7.95
N GLU A 184 -3.85 -20.54 8.27
CA GLU A 184 -4.80 -21.43 8.94
C GLU A 184 -5.51 -22.41 7.99
N LYS A 185 -5.56 -22.11 6.69
CA LYS A 185 -6.15 -23.01 5.67
C LYS A 185 -5.16 -23.59 4.66
N GLY A 186 -3.86 -23.38 4.89
CA GLY A 186 -2.81 -23.75 3.94
C GLY A 186 -2.80 -22.83 2.73
N ILE A 187 -1.62 -22.36 2.36
CA ILE A 187 -1.38 -21.44 1.23
C ILE A 187 -1.22 -22.27 -0.05
N LEU A 188 -1.96 -23.37 -0.17
CA LEU A 188 -1.93 -24.17 -1.38
C LEU A 188 -2.90 -23.57 -2.38
N THR A 189 -2.57 -23.67 -3.66
CA THR A 189 -3.52 -23.37 -4.73
C THR A 189 -4.77 -24.26 -4.58
N LYS A 190 -5.80 -24.07 -5.41
CA LYS A 190 -6.96 -24.99 -5.40
C LYS A 190 -6.56 -26.45 -5.59
N ASP A 191 -5.39 -26.70 -6.15
CA ASP A 191 -4.91 -28.01 -6.58
C ASP A 191 -3.86 -28.62 -5.62
N GLY A 192 -3.57 -27.96 -4.49
CA GLY A 192 -2.57 -28.45 -3.54
C GLY A 192 -1.12 -28.05 -3.87
N GLU A 193 -0.92 -27.17 -4.86
CA GLU A 193 0.41 -26.71 -5.28
C GLU A 193 0.94 -25.56 -4.41
N PRO A 194 2.26 -25.37 -4.34
CA PRO A 194 2.88 -24.22 -3.70
C PRO A 194 2.32 -22.89 -4.23
N VAL A 195 2.22 -21.89 -3.36
CA VAL A 195 1.89 -20.54 -3.81
C VAL A 195 3.14 -19.84 -4.29
N GLU A 196 3.12 -19.51 -5.58
CA GLU A 196 4.13 -18.66 -6.21
C GLU A 196 3.54 -17.27 -6.43
N ALA A 197 4.27 -16.26 -5.96
CA ALA A 197 3.89 -14.86 -6.07
C ALA A 197 5.14 -14.01 -6.33
N SER A 198 4.99 -12.96 -7.11
CA SER A 198 6.09 -12.05 -7.41
C SER A 198 5.60 -10.62 -7.50
N VAL A 199 6.41 -9.69 -7.00
CA VAL A 199 6.19 -8.25 -7.12
C VAL A 199 7.48 -7.57 -7.53
N THR A 200 7.40 -6.68 -8.51
CA THR A 200 8.49 -5.82 -8.98
C THR A 200 8.13 -4.37 -8.69
N PHE A 201 9.03 -3.66 -8.01
CA PHE A 201 8.89 -2.26 -7.64
C PHE A 201 9.61 -1.32 -8.61
N ASP A 202 9.15 -0.08 -8.68
CA ASP A 202 9.71 1.01 -9.50
C ASP A 202 11.06 1.53 -8.96
N HIS A 203 11.41 1.20 -7.71
CA HIS A 203 12.66 1.53 -7.05
C HIS A 203 13.29 0.30 -6.39
N GLU A 204 14.57 0.41 -6.04
CA GLU A 204 15.27 -0.60 -5.25
C GLU A 204 14.64 -0.78 -3.86
N ILE A 205 14.55 -2.02 -3.42
CA ILE A 205 14.24 -2.44 -2.05
C ILE A 205 15.51 -2.28 -1.25
N VAL A 206 15.50 -1.33 -0.33
CA VAL A 206 16.69 -0.90 0.43
C VAL A 206 16.90 -1.67 1.74
N GLY A 207 15.91 -2.43 2.20
CA GLY A 207 16.02 -3.35 3.33
C GLY A 207 14.82 -4.29 3.38
N VAL A 208 14.96 -5.40 4.09
CA VAL A 208 13.88 -6.39 4.28
C VAL A 208 13.81 -6.78 5.76
N ILE A 209 12.60 -6.86 6.30
CA ILE A 209 12.32 -7.22 7.69
C ILE A 209 11.43 -8.46 7.71
N TYR A 210 11.93 -9.56 8.25
CA TYR A 210 11.21 -10.84 8.35
C TYR A 210 11.30 -11.49 9.73
N SER A 211 12.16 -10.99 10.64
CA SER A 211 12.18 -11.48 12.03
C SER A 211 11.00 -10.91 12.84
N PRO A 212 10.36 -11.72 13.70
CA PRO A 212 9.24 -11.28 14.55
C PRO A 212 9.57 -10.05 15.39
N GLU A 213 10.75 -10.05 15.99
CA GLU A 213 11.19 -9.01 16.92
C GLU A 213 11.32 -7.68 16.17
N ARG A 214 11.99 -7.68 15.00
CA ARG A 214 12.13 -6.46 14.20
C ARG A 214 10.83 -6.03 13.53
N LEU A 215 9.96 -6.96 13.15
CA LEU A 215 8.61 -6.62 12.68
C LEU A 215 7.85 -5.84 13.75
N ALA A 216 7.89 -6.30 15.01
CA ALA A 216 7.23 -5.62 16.12
C ALA A 216 7.88 -4.26 16.45
N GLU A 217 9.21 -4.18 16.46
CA GLU A 217 9.94 -2.93 16.75
C GLU A 217 9.80 -1.88 15.64
N SER A 218 9.64 -2.32 14.39
CA SER A 218 9.54 -1.44 13.23
C SER A 218 8.16 -0.83 12.99
N ASP A 219 7.12 -1.29 13.72
CA ASP A 219 5.73 -0.85 13.53
C ASP A 219 5.56 0.67 13.65
N GLU A 220 6.23 1.34 14.59
CA GLU A 220 6.14 2.80 14.75
C GLU A 220 6.79 3.55 13.57
N LEU A 221 7.93 3.05 13.10
CA LEU A 221 8.77 3.76 12.14
C LEU A 221 8.34 3.54 10.69
N VAL A 222 8.02 2.29 10.32
CA VAL A 222 7.69 1.91 8.94
C VAL A 222 6.30 1.32 8.80
N GLY A 223 5.65 0.91 9.88
CA GLY A 223 4.29 0.38 9.86
C GLY A 223 3.20 1.45 9.97
N VAL A 224 1.95 1.06 9.75
CA VAL A 224 0.80 1.83 10.22
C VAL A 224 0.49 1.35 11.63
N SER A 225 0.55 2.24 12.63
CA SER A 225 0.23 1.89 14.02
C SER A 225 -1.17 1.27 14.08
N ALA A 226 -1.20 -0.05 14.19
CA ALA A 226 -2.41 -0.80 14.39
C ALA A 226 -2.13 -1.74 15.55
N ALA A 227 -2.62 -1.38 16.73
CA ALA A 227 -2.77 -2.25 17.90
C ALA A 227 -3.51 -3.58 17.63
N ALA A 228 -3.85 -3.88 16.37
CA ALA A 228 -4.45 -5.10 15.87
C ALA A 228 -3.48 -6.05 15.12
N VAL A 229 -2.27 -5.60 14.74
CA VAL A 229 -1.27 -6.41 14.00
C VAL A 229 -0.41 -7.24 14.97
N THR A 230 -0.18 -6.70 16.17
CA THR A 230 0.82 -7.17 17.14
C THR A 230 0.49 -8.51 17.82
N GLU A 231 -0.78 -8.88 17.96
CA GLU A 231 -1.14 -10.06 18.77
C GLU A 231 -1.10 -11.40 17.99
N ARG A 232 -1.19 -11.38 16.65
CA ARG A 232 -1.28 -12.61 15.83
C ARG A 232 -0.10 -12.84 14.90
N VAL A 233 0.63 -11.80 14.48
CA VAL A 233 1.91 -11.95 13.74
C VAL A 233 2.93 -12.70 14.61
N SER A 234 3.02 -12.32 15.88
CA SER A 234 3.83 -12.98 16.91
C SER A 234 3.46 -14.46 17.17
N LYS A 235 2.21 -14.86 16.92
CA LYS A 235 1.76 -16.26 17.06
C LYS A 235 1.93 -17.09 15.79
N MET A 236 2.03 -16.47 14.62
CA MET A 236 2.22 -17.20 13.35
C MET A 236 3.68 -17.55 13.08
N ILE A 237 4.63 -16.74 13.56
CA ILE A 237 6.07 -17.01 13.35
C ILE A 237 6.61 -18.05 14.37
N ALA A 238 5.96 -18.22 15.52
CA ALA A 238 6.37 -19.17 16.57
C ALA A 238 6.28 -20.67 16.19
N ASN A 239 5.68 -21.00 15.03
CA ASN A 239 5.61 -22.38 14.52
C ASN A 239 6.38 -22.59 13.21
N GLY A 240 7.27 -21.66 12.86
CA GLY A 240 8.09 -21.68 11.64
C GLY A 240 9.13 -22.79 11.63
N ASN A 241 8.70 -24.05 11.56
CA ASN A 241 9.51 -25.10 10.98
C ASN A 241 9.19 -25.11 9.46
N VAL A 242 9.82 -24.18 8.75
CA VAL A 242 9.54 -23.84 7.35
C VAL A 242 10.52 -24.57 6.44
N GLU A 243 10.45 -25.90 6.41
CA GLU A 243 11.15 -26.65 5.36
C GLU A 243 10.48 -26.35 4.00
N GLY A 244 11.07 -25.41 3.25
CA GLY A 244 10.79 -25.25 1.83
C GLY A 244 10.26 -23.90 1.36
N ASP A 245 9.78 -22.99 2.23
CA ASP A 245 9.40 -21.65 1.76
C ASP A 245 10.65 -20.88 1.31
N GLN A 246 10.49 -20.07 0.27
CA GLN A 246 11.59 -19.33 -0.35
C GLN A 246 11.13 -17.92 -0.62
N ILE A 247 11.90 -16.98 -0.08
CA ILE A 247 11.83 -15.56 -0.44
C ILE A 247 13.13 -15.21 -1.11
N LEU A 248 13.04 -14.65 -2.31
CA LEU A 248 14.18 -14.31 -3.14
C LEU A 248 14.06 -12.84 -3.55
N LEU A 249 15.01 -12.03 -3.09
CA LEU A 249 15.24 -10.70 -3.61
C LEU A 249 16.17 -10.77 -4.82
N SER A 250 15.74 -10.21 -5.95
CA SER A 250 16.54 -10.17 -7.18
C SER A 250 17.83 -9.36 -6.99
N ASP A 251 18.83 -9.62 -7.83
CA ASP A 251 20.14 -8.94 -7.78
C ASP A 251 20.04 -7.43 -7.98
N ASP A 252 19.08 -6.96 -8.79
CA ASP A 252 18.79 -5.53 -8.96
C ASP A 252 18.01 -4.93 -7.77
N ARG A 253 17.66 -5.75 -6.79
CA ARG A 253 16.88 -5.42 -5.59
C ARG A 253 15.50 -4.86 -5.88
N ARG A 254 14.90 -5.13 -7.05
CA ARG A 254 13.58 -4.58 -7.39
C ARG A 254 12.45 -5.60 -7.34
N THR A 255 12.76 -6.88 -7.33
CA THR A 255 11.77 -7.95 -7.40
C THR A 255 11.88 -8.88 -6.22
N VAL A 256 10.76 -9.10 -5.53
CA VAL A 256 10.61 -10.16 -4.54
C VAL A 256 9.82 -11.30 -5.15
N ASN A 257 10.39 -12.49 -5.09
CA ASN A 257 9.74 -13.73 -5.48
C ASN A 257 9.51 -14.58 -4.24
N LEU A 258 8.29 -15.09 -4.13
CA LEU A 258 7.83 -15.92 -3.03
C LEU A 258 7.44 -17.27 -3.60
N LYS A 259 7.94 -18.33 -2.97
CA LYS A 259 7.46 -19.69 -3.16
C LYS A 259 7.15 -20.26 -1.79
N LEU A 260 5.87 -20.40 -1.49
CA LEU A 260 5.37 -20.80 -0.18
C LEU A 260 4.85 -22.25 -0.27
N ASN A 261 5.58 -23.16 0.35
CA ASN A 261 5.33 -24.58 0.51
C ASN A 261 4.62 -24.84 1.87
N GLY A 262 3.50 -24.17 2.10
CA GLY A 262 2.51 -24.51 3.14
C GLY A 262 3.00 -24.89 4.55
N ARG A 263 3.35 -23.88 5.38
CA ARG A 263 2.79 -23.60 6.73
C ARG A 263 3.28 -22.21 7.17
N GLY A 264 2.45 -21.17 6.95
CA GLY A 264 2.34 -19.89 7.69
C GLY A 264 3.55 -18.97 7.98
N GLY A 265 3.34 -17.65 7.83
CA GLY A 265 4.29 -16.58 8.19
C GLY A 265 3.81 -15.17 7.74
N ALA A 266 4.61 -14.14 8.01
CA ALA A 266 4.40 -12.75 7.56
C ALA A 266 5.76 -12.05 7.42
N GLU A 267 5.89 -11.11 6.48
CA GLU A 267 7.15 -10.40 6.17
C GLU A 267 6.90 -8.94 5.78
N ARG A 268 7.88 -8.06 5.94
CA ARG A 268 7.80 -6.63 5.61
C ARG A 268 8.99 -6.23 4.73
N LEU A 269 8.71 -5.44 3.70
CA LEU A 269 9.66 -4.97 2.68
C LEU A 269 9.76 -3.44 2.68
#